data_AF-A0A433R0K4-F1
#
_entry.id   AF-A0A433R0K4-F1
#
_cell.length_a   1.000
_cell.length_b   1.000
_cell.length_c   1.000
_cell.angle_alpha   90.00
_cell.angle_beta   90.00
_cell.angle_gamma   90.00
#
_symmetry.space_group_name_H-M   'P 1'
#
loop_
_entity.id
_entity.type
_entity.pdbx_description
1 polymer ?
#
loop_
_entity_poly.entity_id
_entity_poly.type
_entity_poly.pdbx_seq_one_letter_code
_entity_poly.pdbx_strand_id
1 'polypeptide(L)'
;MYYVDAKKNIIENDFTFNNYLKNAPLSDQDEIVLTFIVRIKGKRAYGEWDANDVIREILHQQYTNITLLPEFDIEDALENEDEITDDDKRTFVTALNEITKAFHNLVTSNEATARNYINPFMIKAVAIAQRKHPSARLAVKEDFDGSRGFGHLDYAIFLVAFAVLVTEAKMTEVNKGITQNLVQLHSAAENIRKRKRKESHHPTDYLVNVYGIVTTGLEWRFIHWSDTLESPKVVISKPYRCTFNREGMEDAEKVLSIIIRIIHSQAIVVESQIGSSKGIYEEAMKKDNVLRPSRRQRSDKDDEEIVEPEQSLFE
;
A
#
# COMPACT_ATOMS: atom_id res chain seq x y z
N MET A 1 21.15 5.78 -14.54
CA MET A 1 20.54 6.88 -13.78
C MET A 1 20.65 8.13 -14.65
N TYR A 2 19.64 8.98 -14.68
CA TYR A 2 19.65 10.23 -15.45
C TYR A 2 18.93 11.30 -14.64
N TYR A 3 19.16 12.57 -14.97
CA TYR A 3 18.53 13.70 -14.30
C TYR A 3 17.41 14.24 -15.18
N VAL A 4 16.36 14.77 -14.57
CA VAL A 4 15.38 15.60 -15.27
C VAL A 4 15.16 16.89 -14.50
N ASP A 5 14.88 17.97 -15.21
CA ASP A 5 14.47 19.23 -14.58
C ASP A 5 13.01 19.17 -14.08
N ALA A 6 12.57 20.25 -13.44
CA ALA A 6 11.19 20.41 -12.99
C ALA A 6 10.14 20.36 -14.13
N LYS A 7 10.56 20.59 -15.37
CA LYS A 7 9.72 20.52 -16.59
C LYS A 7 9.81 19.15 -17.29
N LYS A 8 10.49 18.17 -16.69
CA LYS A 8 10.74 16.81 -17.22
C LYS A 8 11.65 16.75 -18.45
N ASN A 9 12.45 17.79 -18.72
CA ASN A 9 13.49 17.71 -19.75
C ASN A 9 14.65 16.84 -19.26
N ILE A 10 15.16 15.97 -20.13
CA ILE A 10 16.28 15.08 -19.80
C ILE A 10 17.59 15.86 -19.74
N ILE A 11 18.33 15.66 -18.65
CA ILE A 11 19.67 16.14 -18.42
C ILE A 11 20.58 14.92 -18.32
N GLU A 12 21.29 14.64 -19.41
CA GLU A 12 22.08 13.42 -19.58
C GLU A 12 23.55 13.69 -19.89
N ASN A 13 23.92 14.95 -20.14
CA ASN A 13 25.28 15.36 -20.44
C ASN A 13 25.52 16.86 -20.12
N ASP A 14 26.79 17.27 -20.13
CA ASP A 14 27.21 18.64 -19.83
C ASP A 14 26.53 19.69 -20.72
N PHE A 15 26.26 19.37 -21.98
CA PHE A 15 25.57 20.30 -22.89
C PHE A 15 24.15 20.59 -22.41
N THR A 16 23.37 19.54 -22.12
CA THR A 16 22.00 19.69 -21.59
C THR A 16 21.97 20.38 -20.22
N PHE A 17 22.95 20.11 -19.36
CA PHE A 17 23.07 20.77 -18.06
C PHE A 17 23.42 22.26 -18.20
N ASN A 18 24.40 22.62 -19.03
CA ASN A 18 24.80 24.00 -19.24
C ASN A 18 23.68 24.84 -19.87
N ASN A 19 22.89 24.25 -20.77
CA ASN A 19 21.72 24.92 -21.30
C ASN A 19 20.65 25.16 -20.23
N TYR A 20 20.45 24.21 -19.31
CA TYR A 20 19.54 24.39 -18.19
C TYR A 20 20.02 25.50 -17.24
N LEU A 21 21.31 25.50 -16.88
CA LEU A 21 21.93 26.52 -16.02
C LEU A 21 21.74 27.95 -16.56
N LYS A 22 21.97 28.15 -17.87
CA LYS A 22 21.82 29.47 -18.51
C LYS A 22 20.41 30.04 -18.45
N ASN A 23 19.41 29.17 -18.34
CA ASN A 23 18.00 29.55 -18.35
C ASN A 23 17.38 29.51 -16.94
N ALA A 24 18.18 29.22 -15.91
CA ALA A 24 17.70 29.15 -14.53
C ALA A 24 17.52 30.57 -13.97
N PRO A 25 16.37 30.87 -13.32
CA PRO A 25 16.15 32.16 -12.68
C PRO A 25 17.07 32.33 -11.47
N LEU A 26 17.50 33.56 -11.22
CA LEU A 26 18.19 33.97 -9.99
C LEU A 26 17.17 34.02 -8.84
N SER A 27 17.59 33.58 -7.66
CA SER A 27 16.84 33.77 -6.42
C SER A 27 16.96 35.21 -5.92
N ASP A 28 16.15 35.57 -4.93
CA ASP A 28 16.21 36.87 -4.24
C ASP A 28 17.56 37.14 -3.52
N GLN A 29 18.44 36.12 -3.46
CA GLN A 29 19.77 36.18 -2.85
C GLN A 29 20.91 36.14 -3.89
N ASP A 30 20.61 36.39 -5.18
CA ASP A 30 21.56 36.27 -6.30
C ASP A 30 22.17 34.86 -6.47
N GLU A 31 21.45 33.83 -6.00
CA GLU A 31 21.86 32.44 -6.15
C GLU A 31 21.08 31.73 -7.27
N ILE A 32 21.72 30.78 -7.96
CA ILE A 32 21.03 29.88 -8.89
C ILE A 32 20.63 28.62 -8.13
N VAL A 33 19.32 28.47 -7.89
CA VAL A 33 18.76 27.25 -7.26
C VAL A 33 18.27 26.30 -8.33
N LEU A 34 18.92 25.14 -8.45
CA LEU A 34 18.56 24.11 -9.43
C LEU A 34 17.86 22.93 -8.73
N THR A 35 16.64 22.64 -9.16
CA THR A 35 15.91 21.44 -8.73
C THR A 35 16.03 20.36 -9.80
N PHE A 36 16.57 19.19 -9.42
CA PHE A 36 16.66 18.00 -10.27
C PHE A 36 15.87 16.85 -9.67
N ILE A 37 15.28 16.04 -10.54
CA ILE A 37 14.73 14.74 -10.17
C ILE A 37 15.66 13.67 -10.72
N VAL A 38 16.19 12.84 -9.82
CA VAL A 38 16.98 11.67 -10.21
C VAL A 38 16.04 10.56 -10.67
N ARG A 39 16.24 10.07 -11.90
CA ARG A 39 15.46 8.98 -12.48
C ARG A 39 16.33 7.76 -12.75
N ILE A 40 15.77 6.58 -12.51
CA ILE A 40 16.38 5.29 -12.86
C ILE A 40 15.68 4.80 -14.13
N LYS A 41 16.45 4.41 -15.15
CA LYS A 41 15.91 3.94 -16.42
C LYS A 41 15.04 2.70 -16.18
N GLY A 42 13.81 2.71 -16.69
CA GLY A 42 12.85 1.62 -16.49
C GLY A 42 12.15 1.61 -15.13
N LYS A 43 12.37 2.62 -14.28
CA LYS A 43 11.71 2.79 -12.99
C LYS A 43 10.90 4.07 -12.95
N ARG A 44 9.64 3.99 -12.52
CA ARG A 44 8.66 5.09 -12.58
C ARG A 44 7.83 5.14 -11.31
N ALA A 45 7.21 6.29 -11.02
CA ALA A 45 6.30 6.36 -9.88
C ALA A 45 5.09 5.44 -10.13
N TYR A 46 4.51 4.83 -9.10
CA TYR A 46 3.43 3.84 -9.27
C TYR A 46 2.27 4.37 -10.12
N GLY A 47 1.85 5.62 -9.89
CA GLY A 47 0.77 6.27 -10.66
C GLY A 47 1.13 6.71 -12.09
N GLU A 48 2.40 6.60 -12.51
CA GLU A 48 2.85 6.94 -13.87
C GLU A 48 2.82 5.72 -14.82
N TRP A 49 2.46 4.53 -14.33
CA TRP A 49 2.35 3.33 -15.14
C TRP A 49 1.02 3.28 -15.89
N ASP A 50 1.07 2.98 -17.19
CA ASP A 50 -0.11 2.66 -17.99
C ASP A 50 -0.29 1.14 -18.17
N ALA A 51 -1.48 0.74 -18.59
CA ALA A 51 -1.86 -0.66 -18.71
C ALA A 51 -0.98 -1.45 -19.70
N ASN A 52 -0.59 -0.85 -20.83
CA ASN A 52 0.21 -1.53 -21.84
C ASN A 52 1.64 -1.76 -21.35
N ASP A 53 2.17 -0.80 -20.63
CA ASP A 53 3.49 -0.90 -19.99
C ASP A 53 3.50 -1.98 -18.91
N VAL A 54 2.45 -2.08 -18.10
CA VAL A 54 2.31 -3.16 -17.10
C VAL A 54 2.22 -4.53 -17.78
N ILE A 55 1.37 -4.67 -18.79
CA ILE A 55 1.27 -5.92 -19.56
C ILE A 55 2.64 -6.34 -20.11
N ARG A 56 3.38 -5.41 -20.69
CA ARG A 56 4.65 -5.68 -21.37
C ARG A 56 5.81 -5.93 -20.41
N GLU A 57 5.96 -5.09 -19.39
CA GLU A 57 7.19 -5.05 -18.57
C GLU A 57 7.03 -5.73 -17.20
N ILE A 58 5.81 -5.88 -16.70
CA ILE A 58 5.51 -6.48 -15.39
C ILE A 58 4.94 -7.88 -15.54
N LEU A 59 4.05 -8.08 -16.52
CA LEU A 59 3.41 -9.37 -16.79
C LEU A 59 4.00 -10.11 -17.99
N HIS A 60 5.07 -9.58 -18.60
CA HIS A 60 5.83 -10.20 -19.69
C HIS A 60 4.98 -10.66 -20.88
N GLN A 61 3.97 -9.85 -21.26
CA GLN A 61 3.04 -10.11 -22.37
C GLN A 61 2.20 -11.40 -22.23
N GLN A 62 2.05 -11.93 -21.01
CA GLN A 62 1.19 -13.10 -20.78
C GLN A 62 -0.30 -12.82 -21.06
N TYR A 63 -0.71 -11.55 -21.05
CA TYR A 63 -2.07 -11.11 -21.32
C TYR A 63 -2.05 -10.00 -22.36
N THR A 64 -3.11 -9.84 -23.14
CA THR A 64 -3.22 -8.76 -24.14
C THR A 64 -3.77 -7.46 -23.56
N ASN A 65 -4.52 -7.53 -22.45
CA ASN A 65 -5.08 -6.38 -21.74
C ASN A 65 -5.30 -6.72 -20.26
N ILE A 66 -5.16 -5.74 -19.37
CA ILE A 66 -5.45 -5.88 -17.94
C ILE A 66 -6.91 -6.27 -17.64
N THR A 67 -7.86 -5.97 -18.53
CA THR A 67 -9.26 -6.36 -18.37
C THR A 67 -9.50 -7.83 -18.67
N LEU A 68 -8.51 -8.53 -19.23
CA LEU A 68 -8.55 -9.96 -19.57
C LEU A 68 -7.75 -10.81 -18.58
N LEU A 69 -7.41 -10.25 -17.41
CA LEU A 69 -6.86 -11.04 -16.32
C LEU A 69 -7.85 -12.15 -15.94
N PRO A 70 -7.39 -13.40 -15.75
CA PRO A 70 -8.27 -14.51 -15.42
C PRO A 70 -9.01 -14.22 -14.11
N GLU A 71 -10.31 -14.50 -14.12
CA GLU A 71 -11.10 -14.41 -12.91
C GLU A 71 -10.87 -15.62 -11.99
N PHE A 72 -10.91 -15.41 -10.68
CA PHE A 72 -10.95 -16.49 -9.70
C PHE A 72 -12.00 -16.22 -8.62
N ASP A 73 -12.55 -17.29 -8.05
CA ASP A 73 -13.37 -17.17 -6.85
C ASP A 73 -12.45 -17.12 -5.62
N ILE A 74 -12.38 -15.93 -5.01
CA ILE A 74 -11.52 -15.71 -3.85
C ILE A 74 -12.08 -16.38 -2.60
N GLU A 75 -13.39 -16.60 -2.52
CA GLU A 75 -14.00 -17.23 -1.36
C GLU A 75 -13.65 -18.72 -1.33
N ASP A 76 -13.61 -19.36 -2.49
CA ASP A 76 -13.20 -20.77 -2.65
C ASP A 76 -11.68 -20.94 -2.48
N ALA A 77 -10.89 -19.92 -2.87
CA ALA A 77 -9.44 -19.97 -2.78
C ALA A 77 -8.87 -19.81 -1.36
N LEU A 78 -9.69 -19.43 -0.38
CA LEU A 78 -9.28 -19.17 0.99
C LEU A 78 -9.86 -20.24 1.93
N GLU A 79 -9.05 -21.13 2.49
CA GLU A 79 -9.58 -22.26 3.29
C GLU A 79 -9.90 -21.89 4.75
N ASN A 80 -9.45 -20.72 5.23
CA ASN A 80 -9.57 -20.34 6.64
C ASN A 80 -10.92 -19.68 6.96
N GLU A 81 -11.41 -19.90 8.18
CA GLU A 81 -12.53 -19.13 8.77
C GLU A 81 -12.07 -17.74 9.22
N ASP A 82 -12.98 -16.77 9.18
CA ASP A 82 -12.70 -15.34 9.48
C ASP A 82 -12.80 -14.96 10.97
N GLU A 83 -13.17 -15.89 11.86
CA GLU A 83 -13.29 -15.70 13.32
C GLU A 83 -13.96 -14.40 13.78
N ILE A 84 -14.83 -13.83 12.94
CA ILE A 84 -15.51 -12.57 13.24
C ILE A 84 -16.60 -12.87 14.27
N THR A 85 -16.49 -12.26 15.44
CA THR A 85 -17.53 -12.35 16.47
C THR A 85 -18.72 -11.42 16.16
N ASP A 86 -19.88 -11.66 16.77
CA ASP A 86 -21.03 -10.74 16.67
C ASP A 86 -20.69 -9.34 17.20
N ASP A 87 -19.76 -9.25 18.16
CA ASP A 87 -19.25 -7.98 18.67
C ASP A 87 -18.43 -7.21 17.64
N ASP A 88 -17.58 -7.93 16.90
CA ASP A 88 -16.80 -7.37 15.81
C ASP A 88 -17.69 -6.84 14.69
N LYS A 89 -18.69 -7.63 14.29
CA LYS A 89 -19.71 -7.22 13.31
C LYS A 89 -20.43 -5.97 13.77
N ARG A 90 -20.97 -5.97 14.99
CA ARG A 90 -21.71 -4.85 15.55
C ARG A 90 -20.88 -3.57 15.58
N THR A 91 -19.63 -3.63 16.05
CA THR A 91 -18.75 -2.45 16.13
C THR A 91 -18.30 -1.96 14.75
N PHE A 92 -18.06 -2.86 13.81
CA PHE A 92 -17.75 -2.52 12.42
C PHE A 92 -18.92 -1.83 11.72
N VAL A 93 -20.12 -2.40 11.81
CA VAL A 93 -21.34 -1.83 11.23
C VAL A 93 -21.70 -0.49 11.88
N THR A 94 -21.49 -0.35 13.20
CA THR A 94 -21.69 0.94 13.89
C THR A 94 -20.78 2.03 13.32
N ALA A 95 -19.48 1.74 13.14
CA ALA A 95 -18.53 2.71 12.59
C ALA A 95 -18.92 3.14 11.17
N LEU A 96 -19.28 2.17 10.31
CA LEU A 96 -19.72 2.47 8.95
C LEU A 96 -21.01 3.30 8.91
N ASN A 97 -21.96 3.04 9.83
CA ASN A 97 -23.19 3.82 9.94
C ASN A 97 -22.91 5.27 10.34
N GLU A 98 -22.01 5.50 11.30
CA GLU A 98 -21.61 6.84 11.74
C GLU A 98 -20.98 7.64 10.59
N ILE A 99 -20.05 7.02 9.86
CA ILE A 99 -19.43 7.60 8.65
C ILE A 99 -20.51 7.91 7.61
N THR A 100 -21.39 6.95 7.33
CA THR A 100 -22.46 7.09 6.35
C THR A 100 -23.38 8.25 6.66
N LYS A 101 -23.77 8.39 7.92
CA LYS A 101 -24.58 9.51 8.41
C LYS A 101 -23.84 10.85 8.25
N ALA A 102 -22.56 10.90 8.66
CA ALA A 102 -21.76 12.12 8.60
C ALA A 102 -21.54 12.64 7.17
N PHE A 103 -21.40 11.73 6.19
CA PHE A 103 -21.19 12.09 4.78
C PHE A 103 -22.47 12.06 3.94
N HIS A 104 -23.65 11.97 4.56
CA HIS A 104 -24.95 11.91 3.87
C HIS A 104 -25.01 10.86 2.76
N ASN A 105 -24.45 9.67 3.01
CA ASN A 105 -24.34 8.55 2.05
C ASN A 105 -23.44 8.82 0.83
N LEU A 106 -22.64 9.89 0.82
CA LEU A 106 -21.72 10.21 -0.27
C LEU A 106 -20.38 9.50 -0.05
N VAL A 107 -20.18 8.36 -0.72
CA VAL A 107 -18.95 7.56 -0.58
C VAL A 107 -17.82 8.05 -1.48
N THR A 108 -18.12 8.30 -2.76
CA THR A 108 -17.12 8.53 -3.82
C THR A 108 -17.06 9.98 -4.29
N SER A 109 -17.37 10.93 -3.41
CA SER A 109 -17.30 12.37 -3.75
C SER A 109 -15.87 12.83 -4.06
N ASN A 110 -14.88 12.29 -3.34
CA ASN A 110 -13.45 12.41 -3.61
C ASN A 110 -12.70 11.25 -2.95
N GLU A 111 -11.40 11.16 -3.21
CA GLU A 111 -10.54 10.10 -2.68
C GLU A 111 -10.39 10.14 -1.15
N ALA A 112 -10.44 11.32 -0.52
CA ALA A 112 -10.38 11.44 0.94
C ALA A 112 -11.68 10.94 1.59
N THR A 113 -12.84 11.21 0.99
CA THR A 113 -14.13 10.69 1.45
C THR A 113 -14.20 9.17 1.28
N ALA A 114 -13.78 8.63 0.12
CA ALA A 114 -13.75 7.18 -0.09
C ALA A 114 -12.89 6.47 0.97
N ARG A 115 -11.76 7.07 1.36
CA ARG A 115 -10.90 6.53 2.44
C ARG A 115 -11.59 6.45 3.80
N ASN A 116 -12.55 7.32 4.11
CA ASN A 116 -13.32 7.20 5.35
C ASN A 116 -14.13 5.90 5.39
N TYR A 117 -14.61 5.41 4.24
CA TYR A 117 -15.31 4.13 4.15
C TYR A 117 -14.36 2.93 4.09
N ILE A 118 -13.14 3.09 3.57
CA ILE A 118 -12.12 2.02 3.47
C ILE A 118 -11.44 1.77 4.83
N ASN A 119 -11.17 2.84 5.59
CA ASN A 119 -10.45 2.76 6.86
C ASN A 119 -11.05 1.74 7.86
N PRO A 120 -12.38 1.69 8.10
CA PRO A 120 -12.99 0.69 8.98
C PRO A 120 -12.66 -0.75 8.60
N PHE A 121 -12.63 -1.09 7.31
CA PHE A 121 -12.29 -2.43 6.84
C PHE A 121 -10.84 -2.78 7.20
N MET A 122 -9.90 -1.89 6.85
CA MET A 122 -8.48 -2.12 7.09
C MET A 122 -8.14 -2.22 8.57
N ILE A 123 -8.67 -1.30 9.38
CA ILE A 123 -8.45 -1.27 10.83
C ILE A 123 -9.04 -2.50 11.48
N LYS A 124 -10.31 -2.84 11.17
CA LYS A 124 -11.00 -3.97 11.79
C LYS A 124 -10.34 -5.30 11.38
N ALA A 125 -9.99 -5.47 10.11
CA ALA A 125 -9.35 -6.70 9.64
C ALA A 125 -8.01 -6.94 10.34
N VAL A 126 -7.15 -5.91 10.46
CA VAL A 126 -5.87 -6.05 11.16
C VAL A 126 -6.08 -6.30 12.65
N ALA A 127 -7.00 -5.58 13.30
CA ALA A 127 -7.27 -5.78 14.73
C ALA A 127 -7.75 -7.21 15.06
N ILE A 128 -8.58 -7.80 14.19
CA ILE A 128 -9.01 -9.20 14.33
C ILE A 128 -7.84 -10.14 14.07
N ALA A 129 -7.13 -9.97 12.96
CA ALA A 129 -6.00 -10.82 12.61
C ALA A 129 -4.89 -10.83 13.67
N GLN A 130 -4.66 -9.70 14.35
CA GLN A 130 -3.67 -9.57 15.43
C GLN A 130 -3.93 -10.48 16.64
N ARG A 131 -5.15 -10.99 16.83
CA ARG A 131 -5.46 -11.97 17.88
C ARG A 131 -4.68 -13.27 17.71
N LYS A 132 -4.44 -13.67 16.46
CA LYS A 132 -3.65 -14.87 16.09
C LYS A 132 -2.25 -14.54 15.59
N HIS A 133 -2.11 -13.43 14.89
CA HIS A 133 -0.87 -13.02 14.24
C HIS A 133 -0.46 -11.63 14.75
N PRO A 134 0.14 -11.52 15.95
CA PRO A 134 0.49 -10.23 16.55
C PRO A 134 1.47 -9.38 15.73
N SER A 135 2.14 -9.98 14.74
CA SER A 135 3.03 -9.30 13.79
C SER A 135 2.29 -8.59 12.66
N ALA A 136 0.98 -8.78 12.52
CA ALA A 136 0.16 -8.07 11.55
C ALA A 136 0.14 -6.57 11.87
N ARG A 137 0.44 -5.74 10.87
CA ARG A 137 0.52 -4.28 11.02
C ARG A 137 -0.08 -3.60 9.80
N LEU A 138 -0.99 -2.66 10.06
CA LEU A 138 -1.48 -1.73 9.04
C LEU A 138 -0.47 -0.58 8.87
N ALA A 139 -0.13 -0.26 7.62
CA ALA A 139 0.61 0.93 7.23
C ALA A 139 -0.22 1.73 6.23
N VAL A 140 -0.17 3.05 6.32
CA VAL A 140 -0.93 3.98 5.47
C VAL A 140 0.06 5.00 4.90
N LYS A 141 0.02 5.24 3.58
CA LYS A 141 0.98 6.11 2.87
C LYS A 141 2.44 5.72 3.11
N GLU A 142 2.71 4.43 3.24
CA GLU A 142 4.07 3.90 3.44
C GLU A 142 4.90 4.13 2.18
N ASP A 143 6.10 4.70 2.32
CA ASP A 143 7.08 4.74 1.24
C ASP A 143 7.50 3.34 0.82
N PHE A 144 7.37 3.04 -0.47
CA PHE A 144 7.67 1.73 -0.99
C PHE A 144 8.44 1.80 -2.30
N ASP A 145 9.45 0.93 -2.39
CA ASP A 145 10.42 0.97 -3.47
C ASP A 145 10.66 -0.44 -4.03
N GLY A 146 10.54 -0.55 -5.35
CA GLY A 146 10.86 -1.74 -6.13
C GLY A 146 11.84 -1.44 -7.26
N SER A 147 12.21 -2.45 -8.04
CA SER A 147 13.10 -2.23 -9.19
C SER A 147 12.43 -1.46 -10.33
N ARG A 148 11.10 -1.57 -10.46
CA ARG A 148 10.28 -0.97 -11.53
C ARG A 148 9.41 0.20 -11.05
N GLY A 149 8.90 0.12 -9.83
CA GLY A 149 7.99 1.13 -9.28
C GLY A 149 8.51 1.75 -7.99
N PHE A 150 8.08 2.98 -7.70
CA PHE A 150 8.29 3.64 -6.42
C PHE A 150 7.13 4.58 -6.07
N GLY A 151 6.99 4.89 -4.78
CA GLY A 151 6.01 5.85 -4.27
C GLY A 151 5.30 5.31 -3.04
N HIS A 152 4.22 5.98 -2.64
CA HIS A 152 3.46 5.56 -1.47
C HIS A 152 2.48 4.43 -1.78
N LEU A 153 2.32 3.50 -0.85
CA LEU A 153 1.20 2.57 -0.80
C LEU A 153 0.05 3.22 -0.02
N ASP A 154 -1.16 3.23 -0.58
CA ASP A 154 -2.31 3.79 0.12
C ASP A 154 -2.58 3.06 1.42
N TYR A 155 -2.67 1.74 1.35
CA TYR A 155 -2.62 0.87 2.53
C TYR A 155 -1.76 -0.35 2.23
N ALA A 156 -1.04 -0.81 3.25
CA ALA A 156 -0.34 -2.08 3.21
C ALA A 156 -0.52 -2.79 4.54
N ILE A 157 -0.83 -4.09 4.49
CA ILE A 157 -0.77 -4.96 5.65
C ILE A 157 0.55 -5.72 5.59
N PHE A 158 1.34 -5.51 6.63
CA PHE A 158 2.60 -6.19 6.84
C PHE A 158 2.40 -7.37 7.78
N LEU A 159 3.09 -8.45 7.50
CA LEU A 159 3.36 -9.52 8.47
C LEU A 159 4.86 -9.56 8.71
N VAL A 160 5.26 -9.24 9.93
CA VAL A 160 6.66 -8.92 10.25
C VAL A 160 7.10 -7.78 9.31
N ALA A 161 8.11 -8.01 8.45
CA ALA A 161 8.60 -7.00 7.51
C ALA A 161 7.97 -7.10 6.12
N PHE A 162 7.18 -8.13 5.81
CA PHE A 162 6.69 -8.41 4.46
C PHE A 162 5.34 -7.76 4.20
N ALA A 163 5.25 -6.92 3.16
CA ALA A 163 3.97 -6.42 2.66
C ALA A 163 3.25 -7.56 1.95
N VAL A 164 2.22 -8.13 2.59
CA VAL A 164 1.50 -9.31 2.08
C VAL A 164 0.17 -8.96 1.42
N LEU A 165 -0.41 -7.80 1.79
CA LEU A 165 -1.62 -7.26 1.19
C LEU A 165 -1.42 -5.77 0.91
N VAL A 166 -1.56 -5.36 -0.34
CA VAL A 166 -1.41 -3.96 -0.76
C VAL A 166 -2.72 -3.44 -1.33
N THR A 167 -3.27 -2.37 -0.74
CA THR A 167 -4.51 -1.76 -1.21
C THR A 167 -4.25 -0.42 -1.89
N GLU A 168 -4.81 -0.24 -3.07
CA GLU A 168 -4.89 1.01 -3.80
C GLU A 168 -6.32 1.56 -3.72
N ALA A 169 -6.49 2.74 -3.11
CA ALA A 169 -7.79 3.40 -3.04
C ALA A 169 -7.98 4.31 -4.26
N LYS A 170 -9.18 4.28 -4.84
CA LYS A 170 -9.59 5.14 -5.96
C LYS A 170 -10.94 5.78 -5.67
N MET A 171 -11.27 6.83 -6.41
CA MET A 171 -12.63 7.38 -6.39
C MET A 171 -13.53 6.67 -7.42
N THR A 172 -13.03 6.47 -8.65
CA THR A 172 -13.79 5.88 -9.77
C THR A 172 -12.94 5.03 -10.74
N GLU A 173 -11.67 5.40 -10.98
CA GLU A 173 -10.81 4.77 -11.99
C GLU A 173 -10.24 3.39 -11.57
N VAL A 174 -11.10 2.38 -11.40
CA VAL A 174 -10.70 1.03 -10.93
C VAL A 174 -9.60 0.41 -11.80
N ASN A 175 -9.70 0.49 -13.14
CA ASN A 175 -8.68 -0.09 -14.03
C ASN A 175 -7.29 0.55 -13.85
N LYS A 176 -7.25 1.86 -13.63
CA LYS A 176 -6.00 2.57 -13.31
C LYS A 176 -5.46 2.15 -11.95
N GLY A 177 -6.36 1.94 -10.98
CA GLY A 177 -6.02 1.32 -9.69
C GLY A 177 -5.43 -0.08 -9.85
N ILE A 178 -5.99 -0.92 -10.72
CA ILE A 178 -5.46 -2.25 -11.04
C ILE A 178 -4.05 -2.15 -11.65
N THR A 179 -3.87 -1.29 -12.66
CA THR A 179 -2.55 -1.03 -13.26
C THR A 179 -1.53 -0.65 -12.21
N GLN A 180 -1.85 0.33 -11.38
CA GLN A 180 -0.97 0.82 -10.33
C GLN A 180 -0.66 -0.28 -9.29
N ASN A 181 -1.69 -1.00 -8.84
CA ASN A 181 -1.55 -2.03 -7.82
C ASN A 181 -0.71 -3.22 -8.30
N LEU A 182 -0.80 -3.63 -9.57
CA LEU A 182 0.05 -4.70 -10.12
C LEU A 182 1.55 -4.37 -10.01
N VAL A 183 1.95 -3.11 -10.20
CA VAL A 183 3.35 -2.68 -10.05
C VAL A 183 3.77 -2.65 -8.58
N GLN A 184 2.84 -2.28 -7.68
CA GLN A 184 3.06 -2.35 -6.23
C GLN A 184 3.22 -3.81 -5.77
N LEU A 185 2.38 -4.73 -6.26
CA LEU A 185 2.48 -6.17 -5.98
C LEU A 185 3.79 -6.77 -6.50
N HIS A 186 4.20 -6.40 -7.71
CA HIS A 186 5.52 -6.78 -8.22
C HIS A 186 6.66 -6.29 -7.29
N SER A 187 6.55 -5.07 -6.75
CA SER A 187 7.53 -4.55 -5.79
C SER A 187 7.49 -5.30 -4.45
N ALA A 188 6.30 -5.68 -3.98
CA ALA A 188 6.13 -6.47 -2.75
C ALA A 188 6.74 -7.87 -2.93
N ALA A 189 6.46 -8.50 -4.07
CA ALA A 189 7.03 -9.77 -4.50
C ALA A 189 8.56 -9.75 -4.53
N GLU A 190 9.15 -8.71 -5.13
CA GLU A 190 10.59 -8.49 -5.12
C GLU A 190 11.16 -8.38 -3.70
N ASN A 191 10.53 -7.59 -2.84
CA ASN A 191 11.04 -7.33 -1.50
C ASN A 191 11.00 -8.59 -0.62
N ILE A 192 10.01 -9.45 -0.81
CA ILE A 192 9.97 -10.79 -0.22
C ILE A 192 11.17 -11.62 -0.71
N ARG A 193 11.39 -11.69 -2.04
CA ARG A 193 12.50 -12.47 -2.62
C ARG A 193 13.88 -11.96 -2.22
N LYS A 194 14.09 -10.64 -2.21
CA LYS A 194 15.39 -10.00 -1.88
C LYS A 194 15.80 -10.28 -0.44
N ARG A 195 14.87 -10.18 0.52
CA ARG A 195 15.16 -10.47 1.93
C ARG A 195 15.53 -11.93 2.12
N LYS A 196 14.76 -12.85 1.52
CA LYS A 196 15.06 -14.29 1.56
C LYS A 196 16.41 -14.66 0.94
N ARG A 197 16.81 -14.05 -0.18
CA ARG A 197 18.13 -14.30 -0.81
C ARG A 197 19.31 -13.87 0.06
N LYS A 198 19.16 -12.86 0.91
CA LYS A 198 20.20 -12.50 1.88
C LYS A 198 20.33 -13.53 3.00
N GLU A 199 19.34 -14.41 3.12
CA GLU A 199 19.12 -15.28 4.28
C GLU A 199 19.30 -16.78 3.94
N SER A 200 19.09 -17.19 2.68
CA SER A 200 19.31 -18.57 2.22
C SER A 200 20.40 -18.70 1.14
N HIS A 201 21.29 -19.70 1.27
CA HIS A 201 22.34 -20.01 0.27
C HIS A 201 21.81 -20.82 -0.94
N HIS A 202 20.48 -21.04 -1.05
CA HIS A 202 19.87 -21.86 -2.10
C HIS A 202 18.99 -21.00 -3.02
N PRO A 203 19.39 -20.75 -4.29
CA PRO A 203 18.83 -19.65 -5.08
C PRO A 203 17.50 -19.91 -5.80
N THR A 204 16.88 -21.09 -5.67
CA THR A 204 15.91 -21.59 -6.66
C THR A 204 14.58 -22.01 -6.03
N ASP A 205 13.48 -21.50 -6.61
CA ASP A 205 12.05 -21.80 -6.34
C ASP A 205 11.43 -21.33 -5.02
N TYR A 206 11.36 -20.01 -4.82
CA TYR A 206 10.37 -19.45 -3.90
C TYR A 206 9.21 -18.87 -4.70
N LEU A 207 8.10 -19.60 -4.72
CA LEU A 207 6.81 -19.06 -5.15
C LEU A 207 6.51 -17.85 -4.28
N VAL A 208 6.39 -16.69 -4.91
CA VAL A 208 5.87 -15.51 -4.23
C VAL A 208 4.37 -15.66 -4.13
N ASN A 209 3.80 -15.22 -3.02
CA ASN A 209 2.36 -15.10 -2.84
C ASN A 209 2.11 -13.74 -2.19
N VAL A 210 1.43 -12.84 -2.89
CA VAL A 210 0.99 -11.54 -2.37
C VAL A 210 -0.38 -11.19 -2.94
N TYR A 211 -1.17 -10.49 -2.13
CA TYR A 211 -2.51 -10.06 -2.52
C TYR A 211 -2.57 -8.55 -2.70
N GLY A 212 -3.44 -8.13 -3.60
CA GLY A 212 -3.78 -6.75 -3.86
C GLY A 212 -5.26 -6.48 -3.66
N ILE A 213 -5.60 -5.26 -3.28
CA ILE A 213 -6.96 -4.76 -3.30
C ILE A 213 -6.97 -3.47 -4.11
N VAL A 214 -7.95 -3.35 -5.00
CA VAL A 214 -8.32 -2.06 -5.59
C VAL A 214 -9.73 -1.76 -5.17
N THR A 215 -9.95 -0.60 -4.56
CA THR A 215 -11.27 -0.26 -4.02
C THR A 215 -11.64 1.20 -4.17
N THR A 216 -12.94 1.45 -4.35
CA THR A 216 -13.55 2.78 -4.26
C THR A 216 -14.30 3.02 -2.95
N GLY A 217 -14.21 2.09 -2.00
CA GLY A 217 -15.09 1.99 -0.84
C GLY A 217 -16.44 1.34 -1.19
N LEU A 218 -17.00 1.62 -2.38
CA LEU A 218 -18.20 0.97 -2.91
C LEU A 218 -17.91 -0.33 -3.64
N GLU A 219 -16.87 -0.38 -4.47
CA GLU A 219 -16.48 -1.58 -5.21
C GLU A 219 -15.11 -2.05 -4.74
N TRP A 220 -14.95 -3.36 -4.59
CA TRP A 220 -13.72 -4.02 -4.14
C TRP A 220 -13.34 -5.12 -5.13
N ARG A 221 -12.10 -5.07 -5.61
CA ARG A 221 -11.48 -6.08 -6.47
C ARG A 221 -10.25 -6.63 -5.77
N PHE A 222 -10.16 -7.95 -5.66
CA PHE A 222 -9.02 -8.62 -5.07
C PHE A 222 -8.14 -9.18 -6.19
N ILE A 223 -6.85 -8.94 -6.10
CA ILE A 223 -5.84 -9.43 -7.03
C ILE A 223 -4.97 -10.41 -6.28
N HIS A 224 -4.68 -11.55 -6.89
CA HIS A 224 -3.72 -12.50 -6.36
C HIS A 224 -2.54 -12.59 -7.32
N TRP A 225 -1.35 -12.26 -6.81
CA TRP A 225 -0.09 -12.42 -7.51
C TRP A 225 0.63 -13.63 -6.93
N SER A 226 0.96 -14.56 -7.81
CA SER A 226 1.67 -15.79 -7.45
C SER A 226 2.80 -16.11 -8.41
N ASP A 227 3.57 -17.15 -8.08
CA ASP A 227 4.67 -17.66 -8.90
C ASP A 227 5.92 -16.75 -8.87
N THR A 228 6.73 -16.76 -9.92
CA THR A 228 7.99 -16.03 -10.03
C THR A 228 7.79 -14.60 -10.58
N LEU A 229 8.83 -13.76 -10.49
CA LEU A 229 8.79 -12.41 -11.10
C LEU A 229 8.96 -12.46 -12.62
N GLU A 230 9.60 -13.52 -13.11
CA GLU A 230 9.91 -13.76 -14.51
C GLU A 230 8.71 -14.38 -15.26
N SER A 231 7.85 -15.11 -14.54
CA SER A 231 6.62 -15.70 -15.08
C SER A 231 5.49 -15.64 -14.04
N PRO A 232 5.02 -14.43 -13.68
CA PRO A 232 4.01 -14.28 -12.64
C PRO A 232 2.65 -14.79 -13.10
N LYS A 233 1.94 -15.47 -12.21
CA LYS A 233 0.53 -15.81 -12.39
C LYS A 233 -0.31 -14.81 -11.61
N VAL A 234 -1.12 -14.03 -12.34
CA VAL A 234 -2.01 -13.02 -11.78
C VAL A 234 -3.46 -13.37 -12.08
N VAL A 235 -4.30 -13.36 -11.05
CA VAL A 235 -5.75 -13.54 -11.16
C VAL A 235 -6.47 -12.43 -10.41
N ILE A 236 -7.70 -12.13 -10.81
CA ILE A 236 -8.51 -11.06 -10.21
C ILE A 236 -9.91 -11.56 -9.86
N SER A 237 -10.50 -11.10 -8.75
CA SER A 237 -11.85 -11.50 -8.38
C SER A 237 -12.91 -10.81 -9.25
N LYS A 238 -14.14 -11.31 -9.20
CA LYS A 238 -15.34 -10.51 -9.50
C LYS A 238 -15.41 -9.25 -8.62
N PRO A 239 -16.14 -8.20 -9.02
CA PRO A 239 -16.42 -7.06 -8.16
C PRO A 239 -17.31 -7.44 -6.97
N TYR A 240 -16.86 -7.08 -5.77
CA TYR A 240 -17.67 -7.07 -4.54
C TYR A 240 -18.17 -5.65 -4.29
N ARG A 241 -19.48 -5.46 -4.13
CA ARG A 241 -20.08 -4.14 -4.00
C ARG A 241 -20.72 -3.95 -2.63
N CYS A 242 -20.27 -2.94 -1.91
CA CYS A 242 -20.82 -2.56 -0.62
C CYS A 242 -21.95 -1.56 -0.80
N THR A 243 -23.10 -1.84 -0.21
CA THR A 243 -24.20 -0.89 -0.07
C THR A 243 -24.29 -0.40 1.37
N PHE A 244 -24.24 0.91 1.57
CA PHE A 244 -24.26 1.52 2.92
C PHE A 244 -25.62 2.10 3.29
N ASN A 245 -26.68 1.82 2.53
CA ASN A 245 -27.98 2.48 2.62
C ASN A 245 -29.08 1.67 3.32
N ARG A 246 -28.77 0.56 4.03
CA ARG A 246 -29.76 -0.33 4.69
C ARG A 246 -29.22 -1.06 5.92
N GLU A 247 -30.13 -1.58 6.75
CA GLU A 247 -29.83 -2.50 7.86
C GLU A 247 -29.10 -3.76 7.36
N GLY A 248 -28.07 -4.19 8.11
CA GLY A 248 -27.37 -5.47 7.90
C GLY A 248 -25.96 -5.37 7.34
N MET A 249 -25.63 -4.39 6.49
CA MET A 249 -24.29 -4.19 5.88
C MET A 249 -23.57 -5.50 5.45
N GLU A 250 -24.32 -6.53 5.04
CA GLU A 250 -23.83 -7.89 4.82
C GLU A 250 -22.71 -7.93 3.76
N ASP A 251 -22.84 -7.12 2.71
CA ASP A 251 -21.80 -6.96 1.68
C ASP A 251 -20.46 -6.48 2.27
N ALA A 252 -20.52 -5.55 3.22
CA ALA A 252 -19.35 -5.02 3.90
C ALA A 252 -18.75 -6.05 4.86
N GLU A 253 -19.59 -6.79 5.60
CA GLU A 253 -19.12 -7.89 6.45
C GLU A 253 -18.42 -8.98 5.61
N LYS A 254 -18.96 -9.28 4.43
CA LYS A 254 -18.38 -10.24 3.49
C LYS A 254 -17.00 -9.79 2.99
N VAL A 255 -16.87 -8.53 2.58
CA VAL A 255 -15.58 -7.96 2.17
C VAL A 255 -14.58 -7.99 3.34
N LEU A 256 -15.02 -7.64 4.56
CA LEU A 256 -14.18 -7.71 5.76
C LEU A 256 -13.68 -9.15 6.02
N SER A 257 -14.57 -10.14 5.93
CA SER A 257 -14.23 -11.57 6.03
C SER A 257 -13.14 -11.98 5.02
N ILE A 258 -13.29 -11.61 3.75
CA ILE A 258 -12.30 -11.91 2.71
C ILE A 258 -10.93 -11.32 3.08
N ILE A 259 -10.87 -10.06 3.51
CA ILE A 259 -9.62 -9.41 3.91
C ILE A 259 -8.96 -10.17 5.08
N ILE A 260 -9.72 -10.54 6.09
CA ILE A 260 -9.21 -11.28 7.26
C ILE A 260 -8.65 -12.66 6.84
N ARG A 261 -9.39 -13.39 5.99
CA ARG A 261 -8.98 -14.70 5.48
C ARG A 261 -7.72 -14.63 4.63
N ILE A 262 -7.53 -13.55 3.86
CA ILE A 262 -6.27 -13.27 3.16
C ILE A 262 -5.13 -13.13 4.18
N ILE A 263 -5.30 -12.30 5.23
CA ILE A 263 -4.25 -12.07 6.23
C ILE A 263 -3.87 -13.40 6.92
N HIS A 264 -4.85 -14.21 7.33
CA HIS A 264 -4.59 -15.53 7.93
C HIS A 264 -3.86 -16.48 6.98
N SER A 265 -4.32 -16.57 5.73
CA SER A 265 -3.66 -17.39 4.70
C SER A 265 -2.19 -16.97 4.50
N GLN A 266 -1.94 -15.67 4.41
CA GLN A 266 -0.59 -15.13 4.29
C GLN A 266 0.26 -15.37 5.55
N ALA A 267 -0.33 -15.30 6.74
CA ALA A 267 0.38 -15.55 7.98
C ALA A 267 0.85 -16.99 8.10
N ILE A 268 0.04 -17.98 7.72
CA ILE A 268 0.48 -19.38 7.68
C ILE A 268 1.70 -19.56 6.76
N VAL A 269 1.66 -18.92 5.59
CA VAL A 269 2.78 -18.97 4.62
C VAL A 269 4.02 -18.29 5.20
N VAL A 270 3.87 -17.11 5.80
CA VAL A 270 5.00 -16.36 6.39
C VAL A 270 5.57 -17.08 7.62
N GLU A 271 4.73 -17.60 8.52
CA GLU A 271 5.14 -18.30 9.74
C GLU A 271 5.81 -19.64 9.46
N SER A 272 5.29 -20.44 8.52
CA SER A 272 5.94 -21.69 8.08
C SER A 272 7.34 -21.42 7.53
N GLN A 273 7.52 -20.30 6.84
CA GLN A 273 8.81 -19.87 6.31
C GLN A 273 9.73 -19.32 7.42
N ILE A 274 9.20 -18.59 8.40
CA ILE A 274 9.95 -18.10 9.57
C ILE A 274 10.40 -19.25 10.48
N GLY A 275 9.60 -20.31 10.63
CA GLY A 275 9.94 -21.50 11.41
C GLY A 275 11.24 -22.17 10.93
N SER A 276 11.54 -22.06 9.63
CA SER A 276 12.81 -22.49 9.02
C SER A 276 13.97 -21.48 9.19
N SER A 277 13.76 -20.35 9.85
CA SER A 277 14.61 -19.15 9.78
C SER A 277 14.65 -18.32 11.08
N LYS A 278 14.41 -18.96 12.24
CA LYS A 278 14.15 -18.34 13.57
C LYS A 278 15.04 -17.14 13.98
N GLY A 279 16.32 -17.10 13.61
CA GLY A 279 17.21 -15.97 13.91
C GLY A 279 16.87 -14.66 13.17
N ILE A 280 16.23 -14.75 12.00
CA ILE A 280 15.85 -13.62 11.14
C ILE A 280 14.68 -12.84 11.75
N TYR A 281 13.78 -13.54 12.44
CA TYR A 281 12.60 -12.95 13.09
C TYR A 281 12.98 -11.98 14.21
N GLU A 282 13.97 -12.35 15.04
CA GLU A 282 14.44 -11.48 16.12
C GLU A 282 15.11 -10.21 15.60
N GLU A 283 15.78 -10.28 14.44
CA GLU A 283 16.45 -9.13 13.82
C GLU A 283 15.47 -8.20 13.09
N ALA A 284 14.45 -8.76 12.43
CA ALA A 284 13.36 -7.98 11.82
C ALA A 284 12.49 -7.29 12.88
N MET A 285 12.13 -8.00 13.96
CA MET A 285 11.43 -7.42 15.12
C MET A 285 12.23 -6.31 15.81
N LYS A 286 13.57 -6.44 15.88
CA LYS A 286 14.44 -5.38 16.37
C LYS A 286 14.42 -4.15 15.46
N LYS A 287 14.47 -4.32 14.14
CA LYS A 287 14.39 -3.19 13.18
C LYS A 287 13.03 -2.50 13.20
N ASP A 288 11.93 -3.24 13.29
CA ASP A 288 10.58 -2.67 13.45
C ASP A 288 10.43 -1.93 14.79
N ASN A 289 11.06 -2.42 15.87
CA ASN A 289 11.11 -1.69 17.15
C ASN A 289 12.04 -0.48 17.15
N VAL A 290 13.09 -0.45 16.32
CA VAL A 290 14.01 0.70 16.17
C VAL A 290 13.36 1.82 15.33
N LEU A 291 12.47 1.48 14.40
CA LEU A 291 11.64 2.45 13.65
C LEU A 291 10.43 2.98 14.45
N ARG A 292 10.14 2.43 15.65
CA ARG A 292 9.29 3.13 16.61
C ARG A 292 10.09 4.32 17.13
N PRO A 293 9.60 5.57 17.02
CA PRO A 293 10.14 6.62 17.85
C PRO A 293 9.93 6.16 19.30
N SER A 294 11.03 5.94 20.03
CA SER A 294 10.95 5.79 21.48
C SER A 294 10.09 6.94 21.98
N ARG A 295 8.97 6.64 22.67
CA ARG A 295 8.32 7.61 23.55
C ARG A 295 9.43 8.09 24.48
N ARG A 296 10.06 9.22 24.15
CA ARG A 296 10.78 10.00 25.14
C ARG A 296 9.70 10.33 26.15
N GLN A 297 9.75 9.69 27.31
CA GLN A 297 9.22 10.29 28.50
C GLN A 297 9.80 11.70 28.52
N ARG A 298 8.95 12.70 28.28
CA ARG A 298 9.27 14.06 28.70
C ARG A 298 9.48 13.93 30.21
N SER A 299 10.72 14.01 30.64
CA SER A 299 11.01 14.31 32.03
C SER A 299 10.46 15.70 32.29
N ASP A 300 9.60 15.83 33.29
CA ASP A 300 9.11 17.10 33.85
C ASP A 300 10.29 17.89 34.43
N LYS A 301 11.09 18.49 33.56
CA LYS A 301 12.09 19.53 33.85
C LYS A 301 12.38 20.20 32.51
N ASP A 302 11.58 21.18 32.16
CA ASP A 302 11.90 22.36 31.35
C ASP A 302 10.59 23.17 31.23
N ASP A 303 10.07 23.60 32.38
CA ASP A 303 9.16 24.74 32.46
C ASP A 303 10.04 25.99 32.53
N GLU A 304 10.48 26.49 31.39
CA GLU A 304 10.86 27.90 31.25
C GLU A 304 9.69 28.63 30.61
N GLU A 305 9.13 29.54 31.41
CA GLU A 305 8.11 30.54 31.11
C GLU A 305 8.17 31.09 29.68
N ILE A 306 7.15 30.78 28.88
CA ILE A 306 6.81 31.57 27.70
C ILE A 306 5.80 32.61 28.17
N VAL A 307 6.27 33.85 28.34
CA VAL A 307 5.43 35.03 28.53
C VAL A 307 4.70 35.31 27.21
N GLU A 308 3.37 35.15 27.20
CA GLU A 308 2.53 35.58 26.08
C GLU A 308 2.48 37.11 26.00
N PRO A 309 2.60 37.74 24.81
CA PRO A 309 2.28 39.15 24.66
C PRO A 309 0.77 39.34 24.54
N GLU A 310 0.24 40.23 25.37
CA GLU A 310 -1.15 40.66 25.42
C GLU A 310 -1.70 41.03 24.04
N GLN A 311 -2.84 40.45 23.70
CA GLN A 311 -3.70 40.96 22.63
C GLN A 311 -4.36 42.27 23.10
N SER A 312 -3.92 43.39 22.54
CA SER A 312 -4.63 44.67 22.64
C SER A 312 -5.87 44.64 21.74
N LEU A 313 -7.03 44.71 22.40
CA LEU A 313 -8.31 45.07 21.83
C LEU A 313 -8.39 46.59 21.59
N PHE A 314 -9.05 46.96 20.48
CA PHE A 314 -9.59 48.28 20.10
C PHE A 314 -8.61 49.43 19.79
N GLU A 315 -8.54 49.80 18.51
CA GLU A 315 -9.17 51.01 17.93
C GLU A 315 -9.38 50.85 16.40
#